data_AF-A0A8X6IEH7-F1
#
_entry.id   AF-A0A8X6IEH7-F1
#
_cell.length_a   1.000
_cell.length_b   1.000
_cell.length_c   1.000
_cell.angle_alpha   90.00
_cell.angle_beta   90.00
_cell.angle_gamma   90.00
#
_symmetry.space_group_name_H-M   'P 1'
#
loop_
_entity.id
_entity.type
_entity.pdbx_description
1 polymer ?
#
loop_
_entity_poly.entity_id
_entity_poly.type
_entity_poly.pdbx_seq_one_letter_code
_entity_poly.pdbx_strand_id
1 'polypeptide(L)'
;MKADICYSYQILKNHEILDERIIVLMIDDIVNNEENLTPGIVINHPNGNDVYKAGVGSGKVRKSGPSNHVFVYFADHGAPCLIAFPEDELSAMDLNRTINYMYENNVYEKMIICIEACESGSMFENILPNNTTAANSEESSYACYFDDKRDTYLGDSYSVHWMEDSDQEVLTETLQKQYKIVKKETTESHAQEFGDMSFAQLHVSSKEEKIQGQSLCLKWRTLFAAAMCTLKESRGN
;
A
#
# COMPACT_ATOMS: atom_id res chain seq x y z
N MET A 1 -3.21 10.75 -0.09
CA MET A 1 -3.27 9.70 -1.15
C MET A 1 -1.98 9.54 -1.96
N LYS A 2 -1.55 10.46 -2.85
CA LYS A 2 -0.31 10.25 -3.66
C LYS A 2 0.99 10.25 -2.84
N ALA A 3 1.02 11.09 -1.79
CA ALA A 3 2.12 11.12 -0.84
C ALA A 3 2.29 9.75 -0.13
N ASP A 4 1.19 9.03 0.12
CA ASP A 4 1.22 7.69 0.73
C ASP A 4 1.84 6.66 -0.20
N ILE A 5 1.57 6.76 -1.51
CA ILE A 5 2.25 5.90 -2.51
C ILE A 5 3.75 6.15 -2.52
N CYS A 6 4.16 7.43 -2.51
CA CYS A 6 5.58 7.77 -2.45
C CYS A 6 6.24 7.25 -1.16
N TYR A 7 5.57 7.39 -0.01
CA TYR A 7 6.11 6.91 1.27
C TYR A 7 6.20 5.38 1.33
N SER A 8 5.16 4.67 0.87
CA SER A 8 5.18 3.21 0.77
C SER A 8 6.34 2.70 -0.09
N TYR A 9 6.65 3.40 -1.19
CA TYR A 9 7.81 3.10 -2.02
C TYR A 9 9.11 3.26 -1.23
N GLN A 10 9.28 4.35 -0.46
CA GLN A 10 10.47 4.54 0.37
C GLN A 10 10.64 3.44 1.42
N ILE A 11 9.55 2.98 2.06
CA ILE A 11 9.60 1.85 2.99
C ILE A 11 10.14 0.61 2.28
N LEU A 12 9.57 0.24 1.13
CA LEU A 12 10.03 -0.90 0.35
C LEU A 12 11.51 -0.78 -0.04
N LYS A 13 11.97 0.42 -0.39
CA LYS A 13 13.38 0.71 -0.68
C LYS A 13 14.28 0.54 0.55
N ASN A 14 13.85 1.04 1.71
CA ASN A 14 14.57 0.93 2.97
C ASN A 14 14.71 -0.53 3.43
N HIS A 15 13.74 -1.38 3.07
CA HIS A 15 13.77 -2.83 3.27
C HIS A 15 14.46 -3.60 2.12
N GLU A 16 15.26 -2.93 1.30
CA GLU A 16 16.08 -3.51 0.22
C GLU A 16 15.29 -4.23 -0.88
N ILE A 17 14.00 -3.90 -1.08
CA ILE A 17 13.24 -4.37 -2.23
C ILE A 17 13.76 -3.68 -3.50
N LEU A 18 14.11 -4.48 -4.51
CA LEU A 18 14.66 -4.01 -5.78
C LEU A 18 13.56 -3.33 -6.62
N ASP A 19 13.89 -2.24 -7.31
CA ASP A 19 12.93 -1.46 -8.14
C ASP A 19 12.27 -2.29 -9.23
N GLU A 20 12.96 -3.31 -9.75
CA GLU A 20 12.41 -4.24 -10.73
C GLU A 20 11.29 -5.16 -10.20
N ARG A 21 10.99 -5.07 -8.90
CA ARG A 21 9.93 -5.81 -8.20
C ARG A 21 8.87 -4.87 -7.63
N ILE A 22 9.02 -3.56 -7.79
CA ILE A 22 8.05 -2.58 -7.33
C ILE A 22 7.39 -1.97 -8.57
N ILE A 23 6.09 -2.15 -8.66
CA ILE A 23 5.23 -1.53 -9.66
C ILE A 23 4.53 -0.37 -8.96
N VAL A 24 4.69 0.84 -9.49
CA VAL A 24 3.95 1.99 -8.99
C VAL A 24 3.06 2.50 -10.11
N LEU A 25 1.77 2.67 -9.80
CA LEU A 25 0.77 3.26 -10.68
C LEU A 25 0.27 4.52 -10.01
N MET A 26 0.93 5.65 -10.30
CA MET A 26 0.57 6.94 -9.76
C MET A 26 0.46 7.97 -10.88
N ILE A 27 -0.56 8.83 -10.84
CA ILE A 27 -0.52 10.03 -11.69
C ILE A 27 0.56 10.96 -11.15
N ASP A 28 1.59 11.23 -11.95
CA ASP A 28 2.73 12.06 -11.57
C ASP A 28 2.49 13.55 -11.85
N ASP A 29 1.47 14.12 -11.22
CA ASP A 29 1.04 15.52 -11.43
C ASP A 29 1.19 16.42 -10.20
N ILE A 30 1.62 15.90 -9.05
CA ILE A 30 1.81 16.70 -7.82
C ILE A 30 3.17 17.40 -7.78
N VAL A 31 4.22 16.72 -8.21
CA VAL A 31 5.60 17.17 -7.96
C VAL A 31 5.94 18.49 -8.64
N ASN A 32 5.40 18.68 -9.85
CA ASN A 32 5.57 19.86 -10.67
C ASN A 32 4.28 20.69 -10.77
N ASN A 33 3.30 20.46 -9.89
CA ASN A 33 2.08 21.26 -9.85
C ASN A 33 2.42 22.72 -9.50
N GLU A 34 1.74 23.67 -10.13
CA GLU A 34 1.89 25.10 -9.81
C GLU A 34 1.49 25.43 -8.36
N GLU A 35 0.60 24.63 -7.76
CA GLU A 35 0.15 24.74 -6.36
C GLU A 35 1.17 24.13 -5.38
N ASN A 36 2.15 23.35 -5.84
CA ASN A 36 3.21 22.82 -4.98
C ASN A 36 4.21 23.92 -4.62
N LEU A 37 4.12 24.41 -3.38
CA LEU A 37 5.01 25.44 -2.84
C LEU A 37 6.47 25.00 -2.68
N THR A 38 6.74 23.70 -2.78
CA THR A 38 8.09 23.12 -2.77
C THR A 38 8.29 22.24 -4.01
N PRO A 39 8.50 22.82 -5.20
CA PRO A 39 8.63 22.07 -6.44
C PRO A 39 9.71 20.98 -6.35
N GLY A 40 9.39 19.78 -6.83
CA GLY A 40 10.29 18.64 -6.77
C GLY A 40 10.28 17.86 -5.45
N ILE A 41 9.52 18.31 -4.45
CA ILE A 41 9.44 17.70 -3.11
C ILE A 41 8.00 17.29 -2.81
N VAL A 42 7.83 16.07 -2.29
CA VAL A 42 6.56 15.56 -1.73
C VAL A 42 6.82 15.10 -0.30
N ILE A 43 5.96 15.45 0.65
CA ILE A 43 6.06 15.01 2.05
C ILE A 43 4.76 14.31 2.45
N ASN A 44 4.83 13.29 3.32
CA ASN A 44 3.66 12.55 3.80
C ASN A 44 3.33 12.78 5.29
N HIS A 45 4.12 13.60 5.98
CA HIS A 45 3.84 14.04 7.35
C HIS A 45 4.47 15.42 7.61
N PRO A 46 4.04 16.16 8.66
CA PRO A 46 4.51 17.50 8.93
C PRO A 46 6.01 17.54 9.21
N ASN A 47 6.73 18.44 8.53
CA ASN A 47 8.20 18.53 8.57
C ASN A 47 8.94 17.24 8.15
N GLY A 48 8.25 16.36 7.42
CA GLY A 48 8.80 15.08 6.99
C GLY A 48 9.87 15.20 5.91
N ASN A 49 10.54 14.06 5.68
CA ASN A 49 11.47 13.93 4.57
C ASN A 49 10.73 13.91 3.23
N ASP A 50 11.45 14.31 2.19
CA ASP A 50 10.97 14.18 0.81
C ASP A 50 10.85 12.71 0.42
N VAL A 51 9.61 12.27 0.16
CA VAL A 51 9.28 10.88 -0.22
C VAL A 51 9.33 10.64 -1.73
N TYR A 52 9.56 11.68 -2.55
CA TYR A 52 9.62 11.56 -4.01
C TYR A 52 11.04 11.30 -4.56
N LYS A 53 12.10 11.51 -3.76
CA LYS A 53 13.53 11.55 -4.17
C LYS A 53 14.05 10.37 -5.00
N ALA A 54 13.35 9.24 -5.04
CA ALA A 54 13.87 7.99 -5.56
C ALA A 54 13.09 7.47 -6.78
N GLY A 55 12.90 8.29 -7.82
CA GLY A 55 12.42 7.81 -9.13
C GLY A 55 11.23 6.85 -9.02
N VAL A 56 10.21 7.26 -8.27
CA VAL A 56 9.04 6.46 -7.93
C VAL A 56 8.46 5.87 -9.22
N GLY A 57 8.53 4.54 -9.34
CA GLY A 57 8.11 3.81 -10.54
C GLY A 57 9.19 3.72 -11.62
N SER A 58 9.54 2.48 -11.98
CA SER A 58 10.49 2.19 -13.07
C SER A 58 9.82 1.92 -14.43
N GLY A 59 8.48 1.83 -14.44
CA GLY A 59 7.69 1.34 -15.58
C GLY A 59 7.91 -0.15 -15.93
N LYS A 60 8.75 -0.87 -15.17
CA LYS A 60 9.07 -2.29 -15.43
C LYS A 60 8.11 -3.21 -14.68
N VAL A 61 7.49 -4.11 -15.43
CA VAL A 61 6.69 -5.22 -14.89
C VAL A 61 7.51 -6.50 -15.00
N ARG A 62 8.00 -7.02 -13.87
CA ARG A 62 8.56 -8.39 -13.83
C ARG A 62 7.42 -9.36 -13.51
N LYS A 63 7.36 -10.49 -14.22
CA LYS A 63 6.35 -11.52 -13.93
C LYS A 63 6.67 -12.21 -12.60
N SER A 64 5.67 -12.32 -11.74
CA SER A 64 5.70 -13.18 -10.56
C SER A 64 5.44 -14.65 -10.96
N GLY A 65 5.72 -15.55 -10.04
CA GLY A 65 5.51 -16.98 -10.19
C GLY A 65 5.21 -17.67 -8.84
N PRO A 66 5.13 -19.00 -8.83
CA PRO A 66 4.52 -19.79 -7.74
C PRO A 66 5.21 -19.73 -6.38
N SER A 67 6.41 -19.14 -6.30
CA SER A 67 7.20 -18.99 -5.08
C SER A 67 7.41 -17.53 -4.67
N ASN A 68 6.55 -16.62 -5.16
CA ASN A 68 6.67 -15.19 -4.91
C ASN A 68 5.59 -14.71 -3.95
N HIS A 69 5.95 -13.76 -3.10
CA HIS A 69 5.00 -13.06 -2.26
C HIS A 69 4.61 -11.77 -2.98
N VAL A 70 3.32 -11.43 -2.98
CA VAL A 70 2.79 -10.24 -3.63
C VAL A 70 2.20 -9.35 -2.54
N PHE A 71 2.53 -8.07 -2.59
CA PHE A 71 1.94 -7.04 -1.75
C PHE A 71 1.29 -6.01 -2.66
N VAL A 72 0.04 -5.71 -2.43
CA VAL A 72 -0.69 -4.69 -3.18
C VAL A 72 -1.11 -3.64 -2.18
N TYR A 73 -0.81 -2.39 -2.48
CA TYR A 73 -1.23 -1.24 -1.70
C TYR A 73 -1.97 -0.27 -2.60
N PHE A 74 -3.22 0.00 -2.26
CA PHE A 74 -4.06 0.97 -2.95
C PHE A 74 -4.39 2.11 -1.98
N ALA A 75 -4.26 3.35 -2.45
CA ALA A 75 -4.66 4.54 -1.69
C ALA A 75 -5.36 5.52 -2.61
N ASP A 76 -6.69 5.57 -2.54
CA ASP A 76 -7.51 6.54 -3.27
C ASP A 76 -8.92 6.59 -2.70
N HIS A 77 -9.84 7.29 -3.37
CA HIS A 77 -11.26 7.20 -3.06
C HIS A 77 -11.84 5.80 -3.37
N GLY A 78 -12.88 5.47 -2.61
CA GLY A 78 -13.69 4.28 -2.79
C GLY A 78 -15.16 4.61 -2.65
N ALA A 79 -15.97 3.62 -2.97
CA ALA A 79 -17.40 3.60 -2.72
C ALA A 79 -17.81 2.13 -2.50
N PRO A 80 -19.07 1.84 -2.10
CA PRO A 80 -19.52 0.46 -1.95
C PRO A 80 -19.22 -0.41 -3.18
N CYS A 81 -18.41 -1.45 -2.98
CA CYS A 81 -17.99 -2.45 -3.95
C CYS A 81 -17.13 -1.93 -5.11
N LEU A 82 -16.45 -0.79 -4.98
CA LEU A 82 -15.49 -0.30 -5.98
C LEU A 82 -14.39 0.59 -5.38
N ILE A 83 -13.30 0.70 -6.11
CA ILE A 83 -12.25 1.70 -5.88
C ILE A 83 -12.04 2.56 -7.14
N ALA A 84 -11.78 3.85 -6.96
CA ALA A 84 -11.71 4.80 -8.05
C ALA A 84 -10.34 4.79 -8.75
N PHE A 85 -10.37 4.92 -10.07
CA PHE A 85 -9.22 5.22 -10.93
C PHE A 85 -9.44 6.61 -11.57
N PRO A 86 -8.45 7.23 -12.24
CA PRO A 86 -8.60 8.62 -12.70
C PRO A 86 -9.69 8.78 -13.77
N GLU A 87 -9.85 7.76 -14.61
CA GLU A 87 -10.73 7.77 -15.78
C GLU A 87 -11.70 6.57 -15.79
N ASP A 88 -11.68 5.74 -14.73
CA ASP A 88 -12.47 4.49 -14.65
C ASP A 88 -12.66 4.06 -13.19
N GLU A 89 -13.34 2.95 -12.96
CA GLU A 89 -13.57 2.35 -11.65
C GLU A 89 -13.19 0.87 -11.67
N LEU A 90 -12.57 0.37 -10.60
CA LEU A 90 -12.34 -1.07 -10.43
C LEU A 90 -13.36 -1.64 -9.45
N SER A 91 -14.26 -2.48 -9.97
CA SER A 91 -15.25 -3.17 -9.13
C SER A 91 -14.60 -4.25 -8.26
N ALA A 92 -15.17 -4.49 -7.07
CA ALA A 92 -14.81 -5.61 -6.20
C ALA A 92 -14.90 -6.96 -6.92
N MET A 93 -15.86 -7.09 -7.84
CA MET A 93 -16.06 -8.29 -8.64
C MET A 93 -14.90 -8.54 -9.61
N ASP A 94 -14.42 -7.51 -10.30
CA ASP A 94 -13.33 -7.63 -11.27
C ASP A 94 -11.97 -7.81 -10.59
N LEU A 95 -11.76 -7.13 -9.45
CA LEU A 95 -10.61 -7.37 -8.59
C LEU A 95 -10.59 -8.84 -8.14
N ASN A 96 -11.71 -9.35 -7.62
CA ASN A 96 -11.81 -10.73 -7.18
C ASN A 96 -11.60 -11.75 -8.32
N ARG A 97 -12.18 -11.52 -9.49
CA ARG A 97 -11.92 -12.36 -10.68
C ARG A 97 -10.44 -12.41 -11.02
N THR A 98 -9.76 -11.27 -10.94
CA THR A 98 -8.32 -11.16 -11.21
C THR A 98 -7.50 -11.93 -10.18
N ILE A 99 -7.85 -11.80 -8.89
CA ILE A 99 -7.18 -12.52 -7.80
C ILE A 99 -7.35 -14.03 -7.96
N ASN A 100 -8.57 -14.51 -8.25
CA ASN A 100 -8.82 -15.94 -8.49
C ASN A 100 -8.04 -16.44 -9.71
N TYR A 101 -8.02 -15.68 -10.80
CA TYR A 101 -7.21 -16.02 -11.96
C TYR A 101 -5.72 -16.14 -11.59
N MET A 102 -5.18 -15.20 -10.80
CA MET A 102 -3.78 -15.24 -10.34
C MET A 102 -3.50 -16.46 -9.46
N TYR A 103 -4.44 -16.83 -8.58
CA TYR A 103 -4.35 -18.02 -7.74
C TYR A 103 -4.34 -19.30 -8.57
N GLU A 104 -5.33 -19.48 -9.47
CA GLU A 104 -5.45 -20.66 -10.34
C GLU A 104 -4.24 -20.84 -11.28
N ASN A 105 -3.60 -19.73 -11.67
CA ASN A 105 -2.42 -19.74 -12.54
C ASN A 105 -1.09 -19.72 -11.78
N ASN A 106 -1.11 -19.91 -10.45
CA ASN A 106 0.06 -19.94 -9.58
C ASN A 106 0.99 -18.72 -9.77
N VAL A 107 0.38 -17.54 -9.90
CA VAL A 107 1.09 -16.28 -10.12
C VAL A 107 1.75 -15.79 -8.82
N TYR A 108 1.36 -16.31 -7.66
CA TYR A 108 1.94 -16.03 -6.36
C TYR A 108 1.85 -17.25 -5.42
N GLU A 109 2.74 -17.31 -4.43
CA GLU A 109 2.62 -18.21 -3.28
C GLU A 109 1.71 -17.60 -2.21
N LYS A 110 1.94 -16.31 -1.92
CA LYS A 110 1.24 -15.55 -0.88
C LYS A 110 0.93 -14.15 -1.40
N MET A 111 -0.25 -13.62 -1.10
CA MET A 111 -0.63 -12.27 -1.49
C MET A 111 -1.31 -11.55 -0.32
N ILE A 112 -0.97 -10.27 -0.15
CA ILE A 112 -1.60 -9.36 0.81
C ILE A 112 -2.02 -8.12 0.04
N ILE A 113 -3.25 -7.67 0.26
CA ILE A 113 -3.77 -6.42 -0.32
C ILE A 113 -4.17 -5.49 0.83
N CYS A 114 -3.60 -4.29 0.84
CA CYS A 114 -3.97 -3.19 1.72
C CYS A 114 -4.74 -2.13 0.91
N ILE A 115 -5.95 -1.78 1.34
CA ILE A 115 -6.77 -0.74 0.68
C ILE A 115 -7.05 0.39 1.67
N GLU A 116 -6.46 1.55 1.38
CA GLU A 116 -6.89 2.84 1.89
C GLU A 116 -7.94 3.43 0.94
N ALA A 117 -9.20 3.38 1.36
CA ALA A 117 -10.33 4.01 0.67
C ALA A 117 -11.58 4.02 1.55
N CYS A 118 -12.51 4.91 1.24
CA CYS A 118 -13.88 4.87 1.77
C CYS A 118 -14.55 3.54 1.41
N GLU A 119 -15.34 3.01 2.34
CA GLU A 119 -16.08 1.75 2.23
C GLU A 119 -15.22 0.55 1.81
N SER A 120 -13.91 0.61 2.03
CA SER A 120 -12.93 -0.37 1.52
C SER A 120 -13.21 -1.80 1.98
N GLY A 121 -13.85 -2.00 3.13
CA GLY A 121 -14.31 -3.31 3.58
C GLY A 121 -15.21 -4.03 2.56
N SER A 122 -16.03 -3.27 1.83
CA SER A 122 -16.95 -3.80 0.79
C SER A 122 -16.22 -4.44 -0.40
N MET A 123 -14.92 -4.16 -0.60
CA MET A 123 -14.12 -4.79 -1.64
C MET A 123 -13.88 -6.28 -1.40
N PHE A 124 -14.02 -6.73 -0.14
CA PHE A 124 -13.67 -8.09 0.27
C PHE A 124 -14.76 -8.81 1.05
N GLU A 125 -15.89 -8.16 1.35
CA GLU A 125 -17.03 -8.84 1.95
C GLU A 125 -17.48 -10.03 1.11
N ASN A 126 -17.55 -11.20 1.74
CA ASN A 126 -17.92 -12.46 1.10
C ASN A 126 -16.97 -12.93 -0.02
N ILE A 127 -15.73 -12.44 -0.03
CA ILE A 127 -14.71 -12.72 -1.04
C ILE A 127 -13.41 -13.20 -0.35
N LEU A 128 -12.66 -14.11 -1.01
CA LEU A 128 -11.30 -14.53 -0.61
C LEU A 128 -10.29 -13.77 -1.52
N PRO A 129 -9.14 -13.23 -1.03
CA PRO A 129 -8.26 -13.76 0.02
C PRO A 129 -7.88 -12.72 1.11
N ASN A 130 -6.62 -12.71 1.59
CA ASN A 130 -6.21 -12.04 2.84
C ASN A 130 -5.86 -10.58 2.63
N ASN A 131 -6.66 -9.70 3.22
CA ASN A 131 -6.57 -8.28 2.92
C ASN A 131 -6.83 -7.46 4.19
N THR A 132 -6.29 -6.26 4.23
CA THR A 132 -6.59 -5.28 5.27
C THR A 132 -7.14 -4.02 4.64
N THR A 133 -8.16 -3.44 5.27
CA THR A 133 -8.84 -2.24 4.78
C THR A 133 -8.83 -1.14 5.82
N ALA A 134 -8.81 0.11 5.36
CA ALA A 134 -8.85 1.28 6.23
C ALA A 134 -10.19 1.45 6.94
N ALA A 135 -11.28 1.04 6.30
CA ALA A 135 -12.65 1.24 6.77
C ALA A 135 -13.47 -0.05 6.61
N ASN A 136 -14.61 -0.12 7.31
CA ASN A 136 -15.65 -1.11 7.04
C ASN A 136 -16.43 -0.78 5.74
N SER A 137 -17.50 -1.51 5.43
CA SER A 137 -18.30 -1.34 4.21
C SER A 137 -19.30 -0.18 4.23
N GLU A 138 -19.46 0.51 5.36
CA GLU A 138 -20.50 1.51 5.59
C GLU A 138 -19.95 2.89 6.00
N GLU A 139 -18.64 3.08 5.96
CA GLU A 139 -17.99 4.30 6.44
C GLU A 139 -16.83 4.76 5.54
N SER A 140 -16.50 6.04 5.66
CA SER A 140 -15.36 6.66 4.98
C SER A 140 -14.04 6.35 5.68
N SER A 141 -12.94 6.44 4.93
CA SER A 141 -11.61 6.58 5.52
C SER A 141 -11.26 8.07 5.70
N TYR A 142 -10.17 8.36 6.42
CA TYR A 142 -9.88 9.70 6.90
C TYR A 142 -8.48 10.17 6.51
N ALA A 143 -8.41 11.35 5.91
CA ALA A 143 -7.16 12.07 5.70
C ALA A 143 -6.57 12.57 7.03
N CYS A 144 -5.25 12.69 7.10
CA CYS A 144 -4.53 13.20 8.27
C CYS A 144 -3.44 14.21 7.86
N TYR A 145 -2.90 14.90 8.86
CA TYR A 145 -1.81 15.88 8.67
C TYR A 145 -2.13 16.98 7.68
N PHE A 146 -3.13 17.81 7.98
CA PHE A 146 -3.37 19.04 7.23
C PHE A 146 -2.16 19.99 7.32
N ASP A 147 -1.67 20.48 6.19
CA ASP A 147 -0.56 21.43 6.09
C ASP A 147 -1.07 22.80 5.67
N ASP A 148 -1.16 23.75 6.61
CA ASP A 148 -1.68 25.11 6.37
C ASP A 148 -0.94 25.86 5.26
N LYS A 149 0.32 25.50 4.99
CA LYS A 149 1.10 26.15 3.93
C LYS A 149 0.66 25.65 2.56
N ARG A 150 0.49 24.34 2.41
CA ARG A 150 0.08 23.70 1.14
C ARG A 150 -1.43 23.66 0.94
N ASP A 151 -2.21 23.99 1.97
CA ASP A 151 -3.68 23.99 1.96
C ASP A 151 -4.26 22.62 1.54
N THR A 152 -3.61 21.54 1.97
CA THR A 152 -4.00 20.15 1.66
C THR A 152 -3.57 19.20 2.78
N TYR A 153 -4.10 17.98 2.77
CA TYR A 153 -3.71 16.89 3.67
C TYR A 153 -2.49 16.15 3.12
N LEU A 154 -1.55 15.80 4.01
CA LEU A 154 -0.29 15.17 3.61
C LEU A 154 -0.37 13.64 3.55
N GLY A 155 -1.34 13.02 4.20
CA GLY A 155 -1.48 11.56 4.23
C GLY A 155 -2.89 11.11 4.61
N ASP A 156 -3.07 9.80 4.68
CA ASP A 156 -4.31 9.16 5.11
C ASP A 156 -4.08 8.36 6.41
N SER A 157 -5.04 8.36 7.34
CA SER A 157 -4.88 7.89 8.73
C SER A 157 -4.40 6.43 8.79
N TYR A 158 -5.10 5.50 8.15
CA TYR A 158 -4.71 4.09 8.10
C TYR A 158 -3.35 3.92 7.42
N SER A 159 -3.15 4.64 6.31
CA SER A 159 -1.94 4.64 5.52
C SER A 159 -0.70 5.03 6.32
N VAL A 160 -0.73 6.19 6.97
CA VAL A 160 0.33 6.68 7.81
C VAL A 160 0.61 5.72 8.96
N HIS A 161 -0.40 5.19 9.63
CA HIS A 161 -0.19 4.29 10.76
C HIS A 161 0.58 3.01 10.39
N TRP A 162 0.27 2.36 9.27
CA TRP A 162 1.02 1.16 8.87
C TRP A 162 2.42 1.50 8.36
N MET A 163 2.56 2.64 7.70
CA MET A 163 3.84 3.10 7.16
C MET A 163 4.82 3.52 8.26
N GLU A 164 4.37 4.33 9.22
CA GLU A 164 5.17 4.75 10.36
C GLU A 164 5.52 3.58 11.30
N ASP A 165 4.61 2.63 11.49
CA ASP A 165 4.91 1.37 12.18
C ASP A 165 6.03 0.60 11.47
N SER A 166 5.95 0.49 10.13
CA SER A 166 6.97 -0.19 9.32
C SER A 166 8.33 0.50 9.38
N ASP A 167 8.38 1.83 9.44
CA ASP A 167 9.62 2.62 9.57
C ASP A 167 10.32 2.41 10.93
N GLN A 168 9.56 2.08 11.98
CA GLN A 168 10.08 1.77 13.31
C GLN A 168 10.30 0.27 13.53
N GLU A 169 9.99 -0.57 12.54
CA GLU A 169 9.89 -2.02 12.70
C GLU A 169 11.23 -2.68 13.05
N VAL A 170 11.17 -3.73 13.87
CA VAL A 170 12.33 -4.50 14.34
C VAL A 170 12.24 -5.95 13.88
N LEU A 171 12.56 -6.29 12.62
CA LEU A 171 12.71 -7.63 11.98
C LEU A 171 11.85 -8.84 12.44
N THR A 172 10.88 -8.64 13.30
CA THR A 172 10.25 -9.62 14.19
C THR A 172 8.77 -9.31 14.37
N GLU A 173 8.32 -8.12 13.95
CA GLU A 173 6.92 -7.76 13.78
C GLU A 173 6.26 -8.76 12.85
N THR A 174 5.13 -9.31 13.25
CA THR A 174 4.30 -10.09 12.34
C THR A 174 3.22 -9.23 11.72
N LEU A 175 2.71 -9.62 10.56
CA LEU A 175 1.60 -8.92 9.89
C LEU A 175 0.39 -8.75 10.81
N GLN A 176 0.10 -9.73 11.67
CA GLN A 176 -0.96 -9.62 12.65
C GLN A 176 -0.69 -8.58 13.72
N LYS A 177 0.56 -8.47 14.17
CA LYS A 177 0.95 -7.50 15.19
C LYS A 177 0.83 -6.09 14.61
N GLN A 178 1.35 -5.88 13.40
CA GLN A 178 1.17 -4.64 12.65
C GLN A 178 -0.32 -4.30 12.48
N TYR A 179 -1.15 -5.22 11.96
CA TYR A 179 -2.58 -4.94 11.82
C TYR A 179 -3.26 -4.57 13.15
N LYS A 180 -2.91 -5.23 14.25
CA LYS A 180 -3.47 -4.89 15.57
C LYS A 180 -3.05 -3.50 16.05
N ILE A 181 -1.83 -3.08 15.75
CA ILE A 181 -1.34 -1.73 16.03
C ILE A 181 -2.12 -0.73 15.16
N VAL A 182 -2.11 -0.93 13.84
CA VAL A 182 -2.80 -0.05 12.88
C VAL A 182 -4.28 0.09 13.19
N LYS A 183 -4.98 -1.01 13.51
CA LYS A 183 -6.38 -0.98 13.92
C LYS A 183 -6.63 -0.23 15.23
N LYS A 184 -5.67 -0.25 16.14
CA LYS A 184 -5.78 0.45 17.43
C LYS A 184 -5.52 1.95 17.27
N GLU A 185 -4.59 2.33 16.40
CA GLU A 185 -4.21 3.74 16.18
C GLU A 185 -5.16 4.44 15.18
N THR A 186 -5.72 3.71 14.20
CA THR A 186 -6.77 4.22 13.30
C THR A 186 -8.10 4.24 14.04
N THR A 187 -8.45 5.37 14.65
CA THR A 187 -9.62 5.48 15.55
C THR A 187 -10.85 6.08 14.87
N GLU A 188 -10.66 6.70 13.72
CA GLU A 188 -11.70 7.40 12.96
C GLU A 188 -12.56 6.45 12.11
N SER A 189 -12.04 5.26 11.81
CA SER A 189 -12.70 4.19 11.06
C SER A 189 -12.38 2.82 11.68
N HIS A 190 -13.05 1.79 11.18
CA HIS A 190 -12.92 0.41 11.63
C HIS A 190 -12.08 -0.39 10.63
N ALA A 191 -10.76 -0.36 10.82
CA ALA A 191 -9.88 -1.22 10.03
C ALA A 191 -10.30 -2.70 10.14
N GLN A 192 -10.41 -3.37 9.00
CA GLN A 192 -10.84 -4.78 8.91
C GLN A 192 -9.73 -5.67 8.36
N GLU A 193 -9.80 -6.95 8.70
CA GLU A 193 -8.97 -8.03 8.16
C GLU A 193 -9.89 -9.06 7.52
N PHE A 194 -9.52 -9.53 6.33
CA PHE A 194 -10.26 -10.53 5.55
C PHE A 194 -9.36 -11.72 5.22
N GLY A 195 -9.97 -12.82 4.78
CA GLY A 195 -9.28 -14.01 4.25
C GLY A 195 -8.72 -14.99 5.29
N ASP A 196 -7.75 -15.77 4.85
CA ASP A 196 -6.98 -16.74 5.62
C ASP A 196 -5.95 -16.06 6.54
N MET A 197 -6.14 -16.26 7.84
CA MET A 197 -5.27 -15.75 8.90
C MET A 197 -4.02 -16.61 9.12
N SER A 198 -3.79 -17.67 8.35
CA SER A 198 -2.58 -18.49 8.46
C SER A 198 -1.28 -17.70 8.18
N PHE A 199 -1.40 -16.55 7.51
CA PHE A 199 -0.32 -15.63 7.16
C PHE A 199 -0.01 -14.60 8.24
N ALA A 200 -0.90 -14.46 9.24
CA ALA A 200 -0.77 -13.58 10.39
C ALA A 200 0.60 -13.63 11.10
N GLN A 201 1.24 -14.80 11.05
CA GLN A 201 2.51 -15.08 11.72
C GLN A 201 3.74 -14.80 10.85
N LEU A 202 3.56 -14.43 9.58
CA LEU A 202 4.67 -14.00 8.75
C LEU A 202 5.17 -12.64 9.23
N HIS A 203 6.49 -12.47 9.17
CA HIS A 203 7.12 -11.21 9.51
C HIS A 203 6.87 -10.15 8.44
N VAL A 204 6.72 -8.88 8.88
CA VAL A 204 6.58 -7.72 7.98
C VAL A 204 7.84 -7.55 7.13
N SER A 205 9.00 -7.81 7.74
CA SER A 205 10.29 -7.79 7.07
C SER A 205 11.05 -9.10 7.28
N SER A 206 12.02 -9.37 6.41
CA SER A 206 12.95 -10.47 6.59
C SER A 206 14.32 -10.09 6.06
N LYS A 207 15.37 -10.33 6.84
CA LYS A 207 16.74 -10.22 6.32
C LYS A 207 17.19 -11.56 5.73
N GLU A 208 17.85 -11.49 4.59
CA GLU A 208 18.67 -12.60 4.09
C GLU A 208 19.93 -12.70 4.97
N GLU A 209 20.11 -13.82 5.68
CA GLU A 209 21.41 -14.14 6.28
C GLU A 209 22.40 -14.49 5.16
N LYS A 210 23.41 -13.66 4.94
CA LYS A 210 24.59 -14.03 4.14
C LYS A 210 25.45 -15.02 4.95
N ILE A 211 25.17 -16.30 4.81
CA ILE A 211 26.09 -17.35 5.32
C ILE A 211 27.29 -17.45 4.36
N GLN A 212 28.50 -17.43 4.95
CA GLN A 212 29.79 -17.56 4.28
C GLN A 212 29.78 -18.63 3.17
N GLY A 213 29.91 -18.18 1.91
CA GLY A 213 30.37 -19.01 0.80
C GLY A 213 29.36 -20.00 0.20
N GLN A 214 28.12 -20.08 0.69
CA GLN A 214 27.05 -20.85 0.04
C GLN A 214 25.74 -20.06 0.08
N SER A 215 25.24 -19.70 -1.10
CA SER A 215 23.94 -19.05 -1.28
C SER A 215 22.81 -20.04 -0.99
N LEU A 216 22.52 -20.27 0.30
CA LEU A 216 21.28 -20.88 0.76
C LEU A 216 20.20 -19.79 0.84
N CYS A 217 19.59 -19.57 -0.32
CA CYS A 217 18.37 -18.81 -0.48
C CYS A 217 17.18 -19.65 0.00
N LEU A 218 16.28 -19.11 0.82
CA LEU A 218 14.81 -19.26 0.72
C LEU A 218 14.12 -18.61 1.94
N LYS A 219 13.01 -17.90 1.66
CA LYS A 219 12.26 -16.95 2.50
C LYS A 219 12.99 -15.59 2.54
N TRP A 220 12.87 -14.66 1.59
CA TRP A 220 11.66 -14.05 1.04
C TRP A 220 11.97 -13.49 -0.35
N ARG A 221 11.83 -14.33 -1.38
CA ARG A 221 12.57 -14.07 -2.61
C ARG A 221 12.00 -13.01 -3.51
N THR A 222 10.78 -12.51 -3.31
CA THR A 222 10.21 -11.42 -4.14
C THR A 222 8.98 -10.91 -3.43
N LEU A 223 9.00 -9.66 -2.94
CA LEU A 223 7.79 -8.89 -2.68
C LEU A 223 7.51 -8.14 -3.99
N PHE A 224 6.42 -8.47 -4.68
CA PHE A 224 5.92 -7.62 -5.75
C PHE A 224 5.00 -6.60 -5.14
N ALA A 225 5.44 -5.35 -5.04
CA ALA A 225 4.64 -4.26 -4.49
C ALA A 225 3.95 -3.52 -5.62
N ALA A 226 2.61 -3.50 -5.67
CA ALA A 226 1.86 -2.60 -6.54
C ALA A 226 1.30 -1.46 -5.69
N ALA A 227 1.82 -0.24 -5.84
CA ALA A 227 1.35 0.93 -5.11
C ALA A 227 0.54 1.83 -6.06
N MET A 228 -0.75 2.06 -5.79
CA MET A 228 -1.68 2.69 -6.71
C MET A 228 -2.41 3.90 -6.11
N CYS A 229 -2.25 5.09 -6.69
CA CYS A 229 -3.03 6.30 -6.35
C CYS A 229 -3.18 7.20 -7.56
N THR A 230 -4.39 7.61 -7.87
CA THR A 230 -4.70 7.95 -9.26
C THR A 230 -5.67 9.10 -9.46
N LEU A 231 -6.28 9.69 -8.43
CA LEU A 231 -7.10 10.87 -8.63
C LEU A 231 -6.30 12.17 -8.81
N LYS A 232 -6.85 13.03 -9.66
CA LYS A 232 -6.46 14.43 -9.83
C LYS A 232 -7.12 15.21 -8.70
N GLU A 233 -6.37 15.96 -7.89
CA GLU A 233 -6.98 16.83 -6.86
C GLU A 233 -7.90 17.83 -7.57
N SER A 234 -9.21 17.59 -7.53
CA SER A 234 -10.20 18.57 -7.93
C SER A 234 -10.52 19.41 -6.71
N ARG A 235 -10.28 20.71 -6.79
CA ARG A 235 -10.71 21.69 -5.77
C ARG A 235 -12.13 21.37 -5.32
N GLY A 236 -12.29 21.01 -4.05
CA GLY A 236 -13.59 20.98 -3.40
C GLY A 236 -14.19 22.38 -3.45
N ASN A 237 -15.44 22.48 -3.89
CA ASN A 237 -16.27 23.67 -3.65
C ASN A 237 -16.72 23.72 -2.19
#